data_AF-A0A956DLI9-F1
#
_entry.id   AF-A0A956DLI9-F1
#
_cell.length_a   1.000
_cell.length_b   1.000
_cell.length_c   1.000
_cell.angle_alpha   90.00
_cell.angle_beta   90.00
_cell.angle_gamma   90.00
#
_symmetry.space_group_name_H-M   'P 1'
#
loop_
_entity.id
_entity.type
_entity.pdbx_description
1 polymer ?
#
loop_
_entity_poly.entity_id
_entity_poly.type
_entity_poly.pdbx_seq_one_letter_code
_entity_poly.pdbx_strand_id
1 'polypeptide(L)'
;MHTLLRRPFVTTTAALVMATTACGSTVSVFNGGGEGGEGASTSSGVGGQGPGVGGGTVNPPPPCPPPDAIVAGELCDPGPLEICPADLPFCPPGSGQATCQNGVWIVDGPDCNPPPPLPCESYLDATSCEADFACRWLVPGCTEPQPAFPEEGCFPKTPCVIGPPDPCGGGSTCTQVIVDPCWNAGCDACYAETTICVLDDSDV
;
A
#
# COMPACT_ATOMS: atom_id res chain seq x y z
N MET A 1 63.63 -2.70 16.22
CA MET A 1 63.35 -1.46 15.47
C MET A 1 62.48 -1.86 14.28
N HIS A 2 61.15 -1.79 14.44
CA HIS A 2 60.17 -2.15 13.39
C HIS A 2 59.49 -0.87 12.93
N THR A 3 59.70 -0.53 11.66
CA THR A 3 59.19 0.70 11.03
C THR A 3 57.77 0.47 10.54
N LEU A 4 56.79 1.08 11.23
CA LEU A 4 55.39 1.09 10.81
C LEU A 4 55.19 2.11 9.67
N LEU A 5 54.95 1.61 8.46
CA LEU A 5 54.54 2.42 7.31
C LEU A 5 53.05 2.79 7.44
N ARG A 6 52.77 4.03 7.85
CA ARG A 6 51.43 4.63 7.77
C ARG A 6 51.11 4.95 6.30
N ARG A 7 50.07 4.33 5.75
CA ARG A 7 49.46 4.74 4.48
C ARG A 7 48.45 5.86 4.73
N PRO A 8 48.41 6.92 3.90
CA PRO A 8 47.38 7.95 4.00
C PRO A 8 46.03 7.41 3.54
N PHE A 9 45.00 7.61 4.36
CA PHE A 9 43.60 7.42 4.00
C PHE A 9 43.20 8.48 2.99
N VAL A 10 42.76 8.07 1.80
CA VAL A 10 42.13 8.94 0.80
C VAL A 10 40.63 8.92 1.09
N THR A 11 40.12 10.03 1.61
CA THR A 11 38.67 10.21 1.86
C THR A 11 38.00 10.61 0.55
N THR A 12 37.36 9.66 -0.14
CA THR A 12 36.54 9.96 -1.31
C THR A 12 35.13 10.35 -0.84
N THR A 13 34.85 11.65 -0.82
CA THR A 13 33.50 12.17 -0.59
C THR A 13 32.66 11.98 -1.84
N ALA A 14 31.81 10.95 -1.87
CA ALA A 14 30.78 10.81 -2.89
C ALA A 14 29.58 11.70 -2.51
N ALA A 15 29.33 12.74 -3.31
CA ALA A 15 28.13 13.57 -3.18
C ALA A 15 26.95 12.83 -3.82
N LEU A 16 26.01 12.37 -2.98
CA LEU A 16 24.75 11.78 -3.43
C LEU A 16 23.79 12.90 -3.85
N VAL A 17 23.51 13.00 -5.15
CA VAL A 17 22.46 13.88 -5.69
C VAL A 17 21.13 13.14 -5.54
N MET A 18 20.34 13.50 -4.52
CA MET A 18 18.95 13.04 -4.42
C MET A 18 18.06 13.89 -5.31
N ALA A 19 17.58 13.29 -6.41
CA ALA A 19 16.52 13.87 -7.23
C ALA A 19 15.17 13.67 -6.52
N THR A 20 14.58 14.76 -6.02
CA THR A 20 13.24 14.78 -5.46
C THR A 20 12.22 14.91 -6.57
N THR A 21 11.56 13.82 -6.96
CA THR A 21 10.37 13.87 -7.79
C THR A 21 9.16 14.14 -6.90
N ALA A 22 8.69 15.38 -6.91
CA ALA A 22 7.47 15.78 -6.23
C ALA A 22 6.25 15.36 -7.07
N CYS A 23 5.59 14.27 -6.68
CA CYS A 23 4.22 14.00 -7.11
C CYS A 23 3.28 14.81 -6.20
N GLY A 24 2.87 15.99 -6.68
CA GLY A 24 1.84 16.79 -6.05
C GLY A 24 0.47 16.17 -6.28
N SER A 25 -0.10 15.57 -5.26
CA SER A 25 -1.53 15.26 -5.20
C SER A 25 -2.21 16.30 -4.33
N THR A 26 -2.78 17.33 -4.96
CA THR A 26 -3.76 18.22 -4.32
C THR A 26 -5.09 17.50 -4.21
N VAL A 27 -5.42 17.04 -3.01
CA VAL A 27 -6.78 16.62 -2.65
C VAL A 27 -7.55 17.87 -2.23
N SER A 28 -8.47 18.30 -3.08
CA SER A 28 -9.47 19.32 -2.74
C SER A 28 -10.61 18.63 -1.98
N VAL A 29 -10.71 18.91 -0.68
CA VAL A 29 -11.87 18.51 0.13
C VAL A 29 -12.97 19.56 -0.05
N PHE A 30 -14.00 19.24 -0.82
CA PHE A 30 -15.25 19.99 -0.83
C PHE A 30 -16.17 19.43 0.26
N ASN A 31 -16.36 20.21 1.32
CA ASN A 31 -17.33 19.93 2.37
C ASN A 31 -18.66 20.58 1.97
N GLY A 32 -19.56 19.78 1.38
CA GLY A 32 -20.89 20.20 0.98
C GLY A 32 -21.93 19.56 1.89
N GLY A 33 -22.33 20.26 2.95
CA GLY A 33 -23.49 19.90 3.75
C GLY A 33 -24.77 20.05 2.94
N GLY A 34 -25.61 19.01 2.96
CA GLY A 34 -26.95 19.00 2.40
C GLY A 34 -27.91 18.35 3.38
N GLU A 35 -28.61 19.19 4.14
CA GLU A 35 -29.76 18.80 4.96
C GLU A 35 -31.00 18.61 4.07
N GLY A 36 -31.84 17.63 4.44
CA GLY A 36 -33.29 17.75 4.31
C GLY A 36 -33.97 16.89 3.24
N GLY A 37 -35.04 16.20 3.66
CA GLY A 37 -36.10 15.81 2.74
C GLY A 37 -36.78 14.48 3.04
N GLU A 38 -37.49 14.40 4.17
CA GLU A 38 -38.53 13.39 4.36
C GLU A 38 -39.66 13.66 3.35
N GLY A 39 -40.06 12.65 2.58
CA GLY A 39 -41.07 12.79 1.54
C GLY A 39 -41.77 11.48 1.22
N ALA A 40 -42.56 10.98 2.16
CA ALA A 40 -43.54 9.94 1.89
C ALA A 40 -44.64 10.51 0.99
N SER A 41 -44.93 9.85 -0.13
CA SER A 41 -46.13 10.10 -0.93
C SER A 41 -46.66 8.80 -1.48
N THR A 42 -47.60 8.21 -0.74
CA THR A 42 -48.58 7.27 -1.24
C THR A 42 -49.51 8.00 -2.20
N SER A 43 -49.61 7.54 -3.44
CA SER A 43 -50.71 7.94 -4.33
C SER A 43 -51.42 6.69 -4.84
N SER A 44 -52.59 6.42 -4.25
CA SER A 44 -53.63 5.60 -4.85
C SER A 44 -54.28 6.40 -5.97
N GLY A 45 -54.11 5.94 -7.21
CA GLY A 45 -54.73 6.53 -8.40
C GLY A 45 -55.64 5.52 -9.10
N VAL A 46 -56.94 5.80 -9.04
CA VAL A 46 -58.04 5.07 -9.64
C VAL A 46 -58.11 5.29 -11.16
N GLY A 47 -58.38 4.19 -11.87
CA GLY A 47 -58.95 4.04 -13.22
C GLY A 47 -59.24 5.26 -14.08
N GLY A 48 -58.56 5.33 -15.21
CA GLY A 48 -58.95 6.11 -16.39
C GLY A 48 -58.49 5.40 -17.67
N GLN A 49 -59.38 4.62 -18.29
CA GLN A 49 -59.18 4.07 -19.64
C GLN A 49 -59.46 5.19 -20.66
N GLY A 50 -58.41 5.86 -21.10
CA GLY A 50 -58.41 6.73 -22.28
C GLY A 50 -57.93 5.97 -23.52
N PRO A 51 -58.50 6.19 -24.72
CA PRO A 51 -58.07 5.52 -25.93
C PRO A 51 -56.90 6.23 -26.61
N GLY A 52 -55.82 5.48 -26.88
CA GLY A 52 -54.87 5.78 -27.95
C GLY A 52 -53.73 6.74 -27.61
N VAL A 53 -52.79 6.33 -26.75
CA VAL A 53 -51.45 6.93 -26.70
C VAL A 53 -50.50 5.96 -27.38
N GLY A 54 -49.84 6.43 -28.45
CA GLY A 54 -48.90 5.66 -29.25
C GLY A 54 -47.87 4.95 -28.38
N GLY A 55 -47.66 3.67 -28.67
CA GLY A 55 -46.66 2.84 -28.00
C GLY A 55 -45.27 3.39 -28.25
N GLY A 56 -44.84 4.35 -27.44
CA GLY A 56 -43.45 4.65 -27.24
C GLY A 56 -42.81 3.39 -26.67
N THR A 57 -42.00 2.70 -27.47
CA THR A 57 -41.15 1.63 -26.98
C THR A 57 -40.18 2.28 -25.99
N VAL A 58 -40.48 2.15 -24.70
CA VAL A 58 -39.56 2.49 -23.64
C VAL A 58 -38.40 1.51 -23.78
N ASN A 59 -37.34 1.92 -24.48
CA ASN A 59 -36.11 1.14 -24.49
C ASN A 59 -35.65 1.07 -23.02
N PRO A 60 -35.54 -0.13 -22.44
CA PRO A 60 -35.09 -0.25 -21.06
C PRO A 60 -33.72 0.42 -20.93
N PRO A 61 -33.41 1.02 -19.77
CA PRO A 61 -32.08 1.57 -19.53
C PRO A 61 -31.04 0.47 -19.76
N PRO A 62 -29.84 0.84 -20.28
CA PRO A 62 -28.74 -0.11 -20.41
C PRO A 62 -28.49 -0.82 -19.07
N PRO A 63 -28.14 -2.11 -19.05
CA PRO A 63 -27.73 -2.77 -17.81
C PRO A 63 -26.42 -2.15 -17.28
N CYS A 64 -26.25 -2.16 -15.96
CA CYS A 64 -24.96 -1.80 -15.35
C CYS A 64 -23.84 -2.71 -15.87
N PRO A 65 -22.62 -2.18 -16.03
CA PRO A 65 -21.45 -3.03 -16.25
C PRO A 65 -21.18 -3.92 -15.02
N PRO A 66 -20.35 -4.97 -15.17
CA PRO A 66 -19.85 -5.75 -14.05
C PRO A 66 -19.18 -4.87 -12.98
N PRO A 67 -19.39 -5.13 -11.68
CA PRO A 67 -18.83 -4.30 -10.60
C PRO A 67 -17.30 -4.16 -10.60
N ASP A 68 -16.59 -5.18 -11.08
CA ASP A 68 -15.12 -5.23 -11.20
C ASP A 68 -14.58 -4.42 -12.38
N ALA A 69 -15.45 -4.08 -13.35
CA ALA A 69 -15.10 -3.24 -14.50
C ALA A 69 -15.26 -1.74 -14.21
N ILE A 70 -15.85 -1.36 -13.08
CA ILE A 70 -16.04 0.04 -12.68
C ILE A 70 -14.82 0.49 -11.89
N VAL A 71 -14.04 1.41 -12.46
CA VAL A 71 -12.86 2.00 -11.81
C VAL A 71 -13.12 3.48 -11.58
N ALA A 72 -12.94 3.95 -10.34
CA ALA A 72 -13.12 5.35 -10.00
C ALA A 72 -12.21 6.26 -10.84
N GLY A 73 -12.79 7.31 -11.44
CA GLY A 73 -12.06 8.24 -12.30
C GLY A 73 -11.97 7.82 -13.78
N GLU A 74 -12.38 6.61 -14.15
CA GLU A 74 -12.42 6.19 -15.55
C GLU A 74 -13.65 6.73 -16.29
N LEU A 75 -13.55 6.81 -17.62
CA LEU A 75 -14.63 7.29 -18.47
C LEU A 75 -15.83 6.34 -18.46
N CYS A 76 -17.03 6.92 -18.46
CA CYS A 76 -18.30 6.20 -18.54
C CYS A 76 -19.24 6.85 -19.57
N ASP A 77 -20.14 6.06 -20.14
CA ASP A 77 -21.21 6.58 -20.99
C ASP A 77 -22.32 7.14 -20.09
N PRO A 78 -22.66 8.44 -20.15
CA PRO A 78 -23.72 9.05 -19.35
C PRO A 78 -25.09 8.53 -19.79
N GLY A 79 -25.39 7.30 -19.37
CA GLY A 79 -26.72 6.70 -19.48
C GLY A 79 -27.64 7.18 -18.36
N PRO A 80 -28.94 6.85 -18.43
CA PRO A 80 -29.92 7.15 -17.39
C PRO A 80 -29.73 6.33 -16.09
N LEU A 81 -28.58 5.68 -15.91
CA LEU A 81 -28.28 4.84 -14.76
C LEU A 81 -27.90 5.71 -13.56
N GLU A 82 -28.81 5.79 -12.59
CA GLU A 82 -28.60 6.60 -11.38
C GLU A 82 -27.52 6.01 -10.47
N ILE A 83 -27.45 4.68 -10.29
CA ILE A 83 -26.50 4.02 -9.37
C ILE A 83 -26.23 2.57 -9.81
N CYS A 84 -24.96 2.17 -9.92
CA CYS A 84 -24.52 0.79 -10.17
C CYS A 84 -23.73 0.25 -8.97
N PRO A 85 -23.81 -1.06 -8.62
CA PRO A 85 -22.93 -1.64 -7.61
C PRO A 85 -21.48 -1.65 -8.11
N ALA A 86 -20.53 -1.36 -7.23
CA ALA A 86 -19.11 -1.37 -7.52
C ALA A 86 -18.34 -2.16 -6.44
N ASP A 87 -17.29 -2.85 -6.87
CA ASP A 87 -16.37 -3.53 -5.95
C ASP A 87 -15.26 -2.56 -5.58
N LEU A 88 -15.17 -2.26 -4.28
CA LEU A 88 -14.14 -1.41 -3.72
C LEU A 88 -12.96 -2.27 -3.23
N PRO A 89 -11.71 -1.82 -3.41
CA PRO A 89 -10.55 -2.54 -2.93
C PRO A 89 -10.61 -2.68 -1.41
N PHE A 90 -10.25 -3.87 -0.92
CA PHE A 90 -10.27 -4.23 0.51
C PHE A 90 -11.67 -4.27 1.17
N CYS A 91 -12.74 -4.16 0.38
CA CYS A 91 -14.11 -4.31 0.89
C CYS A 91 -14.74 -5.64 0.48
N PRO A 92 -15.80 -6.10 1.17
CA PRO A 92 -16.67 -7.16 0.66
C PRO A 92 -17.27 -6.77 -0.70
N PRO A 93 -17.48 -7.73 -1.62
CA PRO A 93 -18.09 -7.45 -2.93
C PRO A 93 -19.46 -6.76 -2.81
N GLY A 94 -19.72 -5.76 -3.65
CA GLY A 94 -20.97 -5.00 -3.70
C GLY A 94 -21.16 -3.97 -2.57
N SER A 95 -20.12 -3.65 -1.82
CA SER A 95 -20.15 -2.63 -0.76
C SER A 95 -20.02 -1.19 -1.28
N GLY A 96 -19.58 -1.01 -2.52
CA GLY A 96 -19.52 0.28 -3.20
C GLY A 96 -20.72 0.53 -4.11
N GLN A 97 -20.95 1.80 -4.39
CA GLN A 97 -21.89 2.30 -5.37
C GLN A 97 -21.16 3.21 -6.34
N ALA A 98 -21.50 3.16 -7.62
CA ALA A 98 -20.90 4.00 -8.63
C ALA A 98 -21.97 4.75 -9.43
N THR A 99 -21.73 6.03 -9.66
CA THR A 99 -22.57 6.90 -10.48
C THR A 99 -21.71 7.53 -11.58
N CYS A 100 -22.22 7.50 -12.81
CA CYS A 100 -21.56 8.15 -13.93
C CYS A 100 -21.89 9.65 -13.93
N GLN A 101 -20.97 10.49 -13.46
CA GLN A 101 -21.15 11.95 -13.43
C GLN A 101 -20.23 12.62 -14.44
N ASN A 102 -20.79 13.43 -15.34
CA ASN A 102 -20.04 14.13 -16.39
C ASN A 102 -19.16 13.21 -17.25
N GLY A 103 -19.60 11.97 -17.48
CA GLY A 103 -18.87 10.96 -18.24
C GLY A 103 -17.69 10.33 -17.50
N VAL A 104 -17.65 10.43 -16.16
CA VAL A 104 -16.64 9.78 -15.30
C VAL A 104 -17.32 8.99 -14.17
N TRP A 105 -16.82 7.79 -13.88
CA TRP A 105 -17.28 7.01 -12.74
C TRP A 105 -16.85 7.66 -11.43
N ILE A 106 -17.84 8.05 -10.62
CA ILE A 106 -17.68 8.41 -9.22
C ILE A 106 -18.09 7.20 -8.40
N VAL A 107 -17.19 6.68 -7.57
CA VAL A 107 -17.45 5.51 -6.72
C VAL A 107 -17.48 5.96 -5.26
N ASP A 108 -18.62 5.74 -4.60
CA ASP A 108 -18.87 6.00 -3.20
C ASP A 108 -18.98 4.69 -2.43
N GLY A 109 -18.50 4.67 -1.18
CA GLY A 109 -18.69 3.53 -0.29
C GLY A 109 -18.01 3.74 1.05
N PRO A 110 -18.04 2.71 1.92
CA PRO A 110 -17.39 2.81 3.23
C PRO A 110 -15.87 2.96 3.07
N ASP A 111 -15.24 3.66 4.02
CA ASP A 111 -13.78 3.61 4.19
C ASP A 111 -13.38 2.19 4.57
N CYS A 112 -12.99 1.41 3.56
CA CYS A 112 -12.40 0.11 3.79
C CYS A 112 -10.95 0.33 4.15
N ASN A 113 -10.72 0.40 5.47
CA ASN A 113 -9.38 0.40 5.99
C ASN A 113 -8.71 -0.90 5.54
N PRO A 114 -7.64 -0.85 4.74
CA PRO A 114 -6.90 -2.05 4.39
C PRO A 114 -6.50 -2.78 5.68
N PRO A 115 -6.42 -4.12 5.66
CA PRO A 115 -5.86 -4.83 6.80
C PRO A 115 -4.49 -4.23 7.15
N PRO A 116 -4.15 -4.10 8.44
CA PRO A 116 -2.82 -3.66 8.84
C PRO A 116 -1.75 -4.50 8.09
N PRO A 117 -0.64 -3.88 7.66
CA PRO A 117 0.46 -4.64 7.06
C PRO A 117 0.86 -5.78 7.99
N LEU A 118 1.16 -6.94 7.43
CA LEU A 118 1.70 -8.03 8.21
C LEU A 118 3.10 -7.64 8.72
N PRO A 119 3.49 -8.07 9.92
CA PRO A 119 4.86 -7.86 10.39
C PRO A 119 5.84 -8.60 9.47
N CYS A 120 6.99 -7.98 9.16
CA CYS A 120 7.94 -8.57 8.21
C CYS A 120 8.42 -9.96 8.65
N GLU A 121 8.57 -10.19 9.96
CA GLU A 121 8.95 -11.51 10.50
C GLU A 121 7.95 -12.65 10.22
N SER A 122 6.76 -12.35 9.69
CA SER A 122 5.77 -13.38 9.29
C SER A 122 6.03 -13.98 7.92
N TYR A 123 6.88 -13.36 7.08
CA TYR A 123 7.25 -13.89 5.77
C TYR A 123 8.39 -14.90 5.90
N LEU A 124 8.15 -16.13 5.43
CA LEU A 124 9.09 -17.26 5.55
C LEU A 124 10.02 -17.43 4.35
N ASP A 125 9.84 -16.64 3.29
CA ASP A 125 10.62 -16.73 2.06
C ASP A 125 10.89 -15.35 1.45
N ALA A 126 11.99 -15.26 0.71
CA ALA A 126 12.43 -14.01 0.08
C ALA A 126 11.40 -13.43 -0.89
N THR A 127 10.67 -14.28 -1.63
CA THR A 127 9.74 -13.81 -2.67
C THR A 127 8.54 -13.11 -2.06
N SER A 128 7.94 -13.70 -1.02
CA SER A 128 6.81 -13.08 -0.31
C SER A 128 7.24 -11.84 0.47
N CYS A 129 8.43 -11.85 1.07
CA CYS A 129 9.00 -10.69 1.74
C CYS A 129 9.25 -9.50 0.79
N GLU A 130 9.85 -9.75 -0.38
CA GLU A 130 10.19 -8.70 -1.35
C GLU A 130 8.98 -8.18 -2.12
N ALA A 131 7.86 -8.91 -2.12
CA ALA A 131 6.58 -8.43 -2.63
C ALA A 131 5.99 -7.30 -1.75
N ASP A 132 6.37 -7.23 -0.46
CA ASP A 132 5.96 -6.15 0.43
C ASP A 132 6.96 -4.97 0.36
N PHE A 133 6.44 -3.78 0.06
CA PHE A 133 7.27 -2.58 -0.10
C PHE A 133 7.91 -2.10 1.22
N ALA A 134 7.35 -2.49 2.37
CA ALA A 134 7.82 -2.13 3.70
C ALA A 134 8.90 -3.08 4.22
N CYS A 135 9.09 -4.24 3.59
CA CYS A 135 10.03 -5.26 4.01
C CYS A 135 11.23 -5.41 3.06
N ARG A 136 12.25 -6.13 3.53
CA ARG A 136 13.43 -6.54 2.78
C ARG A 136 13.91 -7.90 3.27
N TRP A 137 14.31 -8.77 2.36
CA TRP A 137 15.00 -10.01 2.72
C TRP A 137 16.46 -9.68 3.02
N LEU A 138 16.98 -10.17 4.14
CA LEU A 138 18.38 -10.03 4.50
C LEU A 138 19.01 -11.40 4.65
N VAL A 139 20.24 -11.49 4.16
CA VAL A 139 21.09 -12.67 4.23
C VAL A 139 22.29 -12.39 5.15
N PRO A 140 22.68 -13.33 6.03
CA PRO A 140 23.86 -13.22 6.86
C PRO A 140 25.14 -13.00 6.04
N GLY A 141 25.94 -12.00 6.41
CA GLY A 141 27.25 -11.78 5.80
C GLY A 141 28.23 -12.94 6.04
N CYS A 142 29.16 -13.16 5.10
CA CYS A 142 30.11 -14.26 5.17
C CYS A 142 31.28 -14.13 6.17
N THR A 143 31.49 -12.96 6.78
CA THR A 143 32.77 -12.68 7.47
C THR A 143 32.67 -12.78 8.99
N GLU A 144 33.40 -13.73 9.57
CA GLU A 144 33.90 -13.62 10.95
C GLU A 144 34.78 -12.36 11.08
N PRO A 145 34.84 -11.67 12.23
CA PRO A 145 34.36 -12.07 13.55
C PRO A 145 33.08 -11.35 14.01
N GLN A 146 32.35 -10.71 13.09
CA GLN A 146 31.18 -9.91 13.42
C GLN A 146 29.96 -10.82 13.60
N PRO A 147 29.02 -10.51 14.50
CA PRO A 147 27.82 -11.31 14.69
C PRO A 147 26.97 -11.24 13.42
N ALA A 148 27.15 -12.23 12.55
CA ALA A 148 26.17 -12.55 11.54
C ALA A 148 24.90 -12.99 12.28
N PHE A 149 23.75 -12.44 11.89
CA PHE A 149 22.48 -12.91 12.44
C PHE A 149 22.25 -14.38 12.04
N PRO A 150 21.55 -15.18 12.86
CA PRO A 150 21.68 -16.64 12.84
C PRO A 150 21.14 -17.30 11.57
N GLU A 151 20.13 -16.70 10.93
CA GLU A 151 19.45 -17.25 9.76
C GLU A 151 18.95 -16.11 8.86
N GLU A 152 18.93 -16.32 7.54
CA GLU A 152 18.28 -15.38 6.62
C GLU A 152 16.81 -15.14 6.97
N GLY A 153 16.31 -13.93 6.71
CA GLY A 153 14.95 -13.59 7.11
C GLY A 153 14.45 -12.28 6.55
N CYS A 154 13.17 -12.02 6.81
CA CYS A 154 12.48 -10.82 6.36
C CYS A 154 12.44 -9.77 7.47
N PHE A 155 12.91 -8.56 7.15
CA PHE A 155 13.04 -7.46 8.10
C PHE A 155 12.40 -6.19 7.55
N PRO A 156 12.02 -5.24 8.42
CA PRO A 156 11.63 -3.90 7.98
C PRO A 156 12.72 -3.25 7.13
N LYS A 157 12.30 -2.62 6.04
CA LYS A 157 13.18 -1.92 5.11
C LYS A 157 13.81 -0.67 5.73
N THR A 158 13.04 -0.02 6.61
CA THR A 158 13.51 1.11 7.41
C THR A 158 14.44 0.59 8.51
N PRO A 159 15.73 0.99 8.53
CA PRO A 159 16.66 0.60 9.58
C PRO A 159 16.21 1.17 10.93
N CYS A 160 16.40 0.42 12.00
CA CYS A 160 16.20 0.94 13.36
C CYS A 160 17.33 1.91 13.74
N VAL A 161 17.07 2.79 14.71
CA VAL A 161 18.08 3.72 15.23
C VAL A 161 18.61 3.20 16.55
N ILE A 162 19.94 3.12 16.68
CA ILE A 162 20.59 2.73 17.93
C ILE A 162 20.45 3.89 18.92
N GLY A 163 19.81 3.63 20.07
CA GLY A 163 19.59 4.60 21.12
C GLY A 163 18.14 5.12 21.18
N PRO A 164 17.83 6.02 22.13
CA PRO A 164 16.46 6.49 22.35
C PRO A 164 16.01 7.54 21.30
N PRO A 165 14.75 7.49 20.83
CA PRO A 165 13.74 6.46 21.13
C PRO A 165 14.05 5.16 20.38
N ASP A 166 13.98 4.03 21.07
CA ASP A 166 14.16 2.72 20.43
C ASP A 166 12.91 2.41 19.59
N PRO A 167 13.03 2.31 18.25
CA PRO A 167 11.89 1.93 17.42
C PRO A 167 11.59 0.43 17.53
N CYS A 168 12.49 -0.37 18.12
CA CYS A 168 12.30 -1.78 18.35
C CYS A 168 11.34 -1.96 19.55
N GLY A 169 10.13 -2.43 19.28
CA GLY A 169 9.15 -2.74 20.33
C GLY A 169 9.47 -4.04 21.07
N GLY A 170 8.80 -4.26 22.20
CA GLY A 170 8.59 -5.62 22.75
C GLY A 170 9.83 -6.41 23.15
N GLY A 171 10.84 -5.77 23.76
CA GLY A 171 12.04 -6.49 24.23
C GLY A 171 13.03 -6.84 23.11
N SER A 172 12.90 -6.20 21.94
CA SER A 172 13.93 -6.23 20.92
C SER A 172 14.89 -5.05 21.10
N THR A 173 16.15 -5.23 20.73
CA THR A 173 17.13 -4.15 20.65
C THR A 173 17.59 -3.91 19.22
N CYS A 174 17.80 -2.63 18.89
CA CYS A 174 18.38 -2.26 17.61
C CYS A 174 19.87 -2.61 17.57
N THR A 175 20.23 -3.57 16.73
CA THR A 175 21.60 -4.07 16.58
C THR A 175 22.14 -3.80 15.18
N GLN A 176 23.40 -3.38 15.09
CA GLN A 176 24.12 -3.29 13.81
C GLN A 176 24.59 -4.68 13.38
N VAL A 177 24.27 -5.06 12.14
CA VAL A 177 24.63 -6.34 11.53
C VAL A 177 25.30 -6.11 10.19
N ILE A 178 26.07 -7.11 9.75
CA ILE A 178 26.64 -7.17 8.41
C ILE A 178 25.80 -8.14 7.57
N VAL A 179 25.33 -7.67 6.42
CA VAL A 179 24.55 -8.44 5.46
C VAL A 179 25.37 -8.68 4.20
N ASP A 180 25.07 -9.76 3.48
CA ASP A 180 25.58 -10.02 2.13
C ASP A 180 24.57 -9.50 1.08
N PRO A 181 24.76 -8.29 0.52
CA PRO A 181 23.88 -7.77 -0.51
C PRO A 181 24.07 -8.46 -1.87
N CYS A 182 25.10 -9.29 -2.03
CA CYS A 182 25.43 -9.97 -3.27
C CYS A 182 25.20 -11.48 -3.18
N TRP A 183 24.31 -11.93 -2.29
CA TRP A 183 23.87 -13.32 -2.12
C TRP A 183 24.13 -14.21 -3.35
N ASN A 184 25.00 -15.22 -3.19
CA ASN A 184 25.57 -16.11 -4.21
C ASN A 184 26.79 -15.59 -5.00
N ALA A 185 27.26 -14.37 -4.74
CA ALA A 185 28.61 -13.95 -5.11
C ALA A 185 29.60 -14.48 -4.06
N GLY A 186 30.87 -14.66 -4.43
CA GLY A 186 31.89 -15.05 -3.46
C GLY A 186 31.95 -14.05 -2.30
N CYS A 187 32.19 -14.55 -1.09
CA CYS A 187 32.15 -13.81 0.18
C CYS A 187 33.04 -12.54 0.26
N ASP A 188 34.02 -12.40 -0.63
CA ASP A 188 34.90 -11.24 -0.70
C ASP A 188 34.32 -10.08 -1.53
N ALA A 189 33.18 -10.27 -2.20
CA ALA A 189 32.69 -9.35 -3.21
C ALA A 189 31.87 -8.20 -2.63
N CYS A 190 31.04 -8.44 -1.62
CA CYS A 190 30.13 -7.43 -1.10
C CYS A 190 29.77 -7.66 0.37
N TYR A 191 29.90 -6.62 1.18
CA TYR A 191 29.29 -6.55 2.50
C TYR A 191 28.64 -5.18 2.65
N ALA A 192 27.53 -5.14 3.38
CA ALA A 192 26.88 -3.90 3.78
C ALA A 192 26.53 -3.96 5.26
N GLU A 193 26.71 -2.85 5.95
CA GLU A 193 26.23 -2.70 7.33
C GLU A 193 24.80 -2.19 7.30
N THR A 194 23.95 -2.75 8.16
CA THR A 194 22.60 -2.26 8.40
C THR A 194 22.24 -2.44 9.87
N THR A 195 21.19 -1.79 10.33
CA THR A 195 20.62 -1.99 11.65
C THR A 195 19.27 -2.69 11.54
N ILE A 196 19.03 -3.65 12.43
CA ILE A 196 17.79 -4.43 12.53
C ILE A 196 17.37 -4.55 14.00
N CYS A 197 16.07 -4.74 14.23
CA CYS A 197 15.56 -5.11 15.54
C CYS A 197 15.74 -6.62 15.74
N VAL A 198 16.41 -7.01 16.82
CA VAL A 198 16.65 -8.41 17.20
C VAL A 198 16.07 -8.62 18.59
N LEU A 199 15.38 -9.73 18.83
CA LEU A 199 14.90 -10.07 20.17
C LEU A 199 16.10 -10.26 21.09
N ASP A 200 16.06 -9.69 22.29
CA ASP A 200 17.09 -9.95 23.29
C ASP A 200 16.96 -11.41 23.77
N ASP A 201 17.97 -12.24 23.49
CA ASP A 201 18.08 -13.62 23.98
C ASP A 201 18.11 -13.71 25.53
N SER A 202 18.12 -12.59 26.25
CA SER A 202 18.04 -12.58 27.71
C SER A 202 16.67 -12.95 28.29
N ASP A 203 15.63 -13.02 27.45
CA ASP A 203 14.24 -13.32 27.87
C ASP A 203 13.77 -14.76 27.54
N VAL A 204 14.65 -15.64 27.03
CA VAL A 204 14.36 -17.08 26.76
C VAL A 204 14.96 -18.00 27.83
#